data_AF-A0A839U4G3-F1
#
_entry.id   AF-A0A839U4G3-F1
#
_cell.length_a   1.000
_cell.length_b   1.000
_cell.length_c   1.000
_cell.angle_alpha   90.00
_cell.angle_beta   90.00
_cell.angle_gamma   90.00
#
_symmetry.space_group_name_H-M   'P 1'
#
loop_
_entity.id
_entity.type
_entity.pdbx_description
1 polymer ?
#
loop_
_entity_poly.entity_id
_entity_poly.type
_entity_poly.pdbx_seq_one_letter_code
_entity_poly.pdbx_strand_id
1 'polypeptide(L)'
;MRLACYVLIATAFVLLSACTTTPSVDSNLATNSLRNSVYDECGWAPDSSSLASLVPAISTGRDGFQRITKAICAAAKSAPAPTSPGDHVTVEVEGKSVRGRFLEPGEKLSQG
;
A
#
# COMPACT_ATOMS: atom_id res chain seq x y z
N MET A 1 32.55 -4.79 1.55
CA MET A 1 33.52 -5.84 1.96
C MET A 1 32.99 -7.17 1.40
N ARG A 2 33.79 -7.86 0.59
CA ARG A 2 33.42 -9.11 -0.08
C ARG A 2 33.49 -10.26 0.92
N LEU A 3 32.44 -11.06 1.06
CA LEU A 3 32.53 -12.38 1.68
C LEU A 3 31.88 -13.42 0.76
N ALA A 4 32.74 -14.30 0.27
CA ALA A 4 32.42 -15.44 -0.57
C ALA A 4 31.73 -16.52 0.26
N CYS A 5 30.59 -17.02 -0.20
CA CYS A 5 29.99 -18.25 0.31
C CYS A 5 30.53 -19.42 -0.53
N TYR A 6 31.38 -20.23 0.11
CA TYR A 6 31.88 -21.50 -0.43
C TYR A 6 30.72 -22.49 -0.64
N VAL A 7 30.73 -23.17 -1.79
CA VAL A 7 29.86 -24.32 -2.07
C VAL A 7 30.52 -25.57 -1.50
N LEU A 8 29.85 -26.24 -0.56
CA LEU A 8 30.13 -27.62 -0.18
C LEU A 8 28.83 -28.42 -0.22
N ILE A 9 28.81 -29.44 -1.08
CA ILE A 9 27.72 -30.38 -1.25
C ILE A 9 27.84 -31.44 -0.16
N ALA A 10 26.82 -31.60 0.68
CA ALA A 10 26.59 -32.81 1.46
C ALA A 10 25.09 -32.98 1.72
N THR A 11 24.57 -34.13 1.30
CA THR A 11 23.18 -34.59 1.40
C THR A 11 22.69 -34.65 2.85
N ALA A 12 21.69 -33.83 3.19
CA ALA A 12 20.80 -34.02 4.34
C ALA A 12 19.53 -33.18 4.13
N PHE A 13 18.37 -33.76 4.47
CA PHE A 13 17.05 -33.14 4.54
C PHE A 13 17.08 -31.61 4.74
N VAL A 14 16.94 -30.85 3.64
CA VAL A 14 16.70 -29.41 3.74
C VAL A 14 15.19 -29.27 3.92
N LEU A 15 14.76 -29.19 5.18
CA LEU A 15 13.65 -28.30 5.51
C LEU A 15 13.96 -26.99 4.80
N LEU A 16 13.26 -26.72 3.69
CA LEU A 16 13.23 -25.39 3.10
C LEU A 16 12.62 -24.49 4.16
N SER A 17 13.44 -24.07 5.12
CA SER A 17 13.34 -22.76 5.71
C SER A 17 13.60 -21.85 4.52
N ALA A 18 12.52 -21.61 3.77
CA ALA A 18 12.46 -20.50 2.85
C ALA A 18 12.90 -19.33 3.70
N CYS A 19 14.14 -18.90 3.49
CA CYS A 19 14.56 -17.59 3.89
C CYS A 19 13.69 -16.67 3.06
N THR A 20 12.45 -16.46 3.51
CA THR A 20 11.64 -15.34 3.12
C THR A 20 12.39 -14.17 3.71
N THR A 21 13.40 -13.72 2.97
CA THR A 21 13.85 -12.35 3.03
C THR A 21 12.59 -11.57 2.69
N THR A 22 11.80 -11.22 3.70
CA THR A 22 10.75 -10.22 3.55
C THR A 22 11.51 -9.02 3.04
N PRO A 23 11.29 -8.58 1.78
CA PRO A 23 11.93 -7.38 1.31
C PRO A 23 11.55 -6.31 2.34
N SER A 24 12.56 -5.69 2.95
CA SER A 24 12.36 -4.50 3.76
C SER A 24 11.86 -3.45 2.80
N VAL A 25 10.54 -3.38 2.65
CA VAL A 25 9.90 -2.34 1.85
C VAL A 25 10.02 -1.08 2.69
N ASP A 26 10.66 -0.05 2.15
CA ASP A 26 10.66 1.26 2.80
C ASP A 26 9.21 1.72 2.94
N SER A 27 8.73 1.82 4.18
CA SER A 27 7.32 2.12 4.45
C SER A 27 6.89 3.46 3.87
N ASN A 28 7.80 4.45 3.78
CA ASN A 28 7.50 5.75 3.21
C ASN A 28 7.37 5.64 1.68
N LEU A 29 8.26 4.89 1.04
CA LEU A 29 8.17 4.62 -0.40
C LEU A 29 6.88 3.85 -0.74
N ALA A 30 6.55 2.81 0.03
CA ALA A 30 5.33 2.02 -0.16
C ALA A 30 4.07 2.88 0.02
N THR A 31 4.05 3.72 1.07
CA THR A 31 2.94 4.62 1.36
C THR A 31 2.73 5.63 0.24
N ASN A 32 3.80 6.28 -0.22
CA ASN A 32 3.74 7.25 -1.33
C ASN A 32 3.34 6.59 -2.65
N SER A 33 3.88 5.40 -2.94
CA SER A 33 3.52 4.62 -4.12
C SER A 33 2.04 4.25 -4.11
N LEU A 34 1.53 3.78 -2.96
CA LEU A 34 0.12 3.44 -2.79
C LEU A 34 -0.77 4.68 -2.95
N ARG A 35 -0.39 5.82 -2.34
CA ARG A 35 -1.11 7.09 -2.46
C ARG A 35 -1.29 7.50 -3.92
N ASN A 36 -0.19 7.51 -4.67
CA ASN A 36 -0.22 7.89 -6.08
C ASN A 36 -1.04 6.89 -6.91
N SER A 37 -0.90 5.58 -6.64
CA SER A 37 -1.65 4.56 -7.38
C SER A 37 -3.16 4.66 -7.17
N VAL A 38 -3.61 4.94 -5.94
CA VAL A 38 -5.04 5.17 -5.63
C VAL A 38 -5.55 6.41 -6.36
N TYR A 39 -4.76 7.49 -6.33
CA TYR A 39 -5.11 8.72 -7.04
C TYR A 39 -5.20 8.51 -8.56
N ASP A 40 -4.24 7.79 -9.17
CA ASP A 40 -4.25 7.51 -10.60
C ASP A 40 -5.39 6.56 -11.01
N GLU A 41 -5.76 5.60 -10.14
CA GLU A 41 -6.80 4.61 -10.43
C GLU A 41 -8.23 5.16 -10.27
N CYS A 42 -8.48 6.03 -9.29
CA CYS A 42 -9.83 6.51 -8.98
C CYS A 42 -9.98 7.99 -8.64
N GLY A 43 -8.92 8.78 -8.71
CA GLY A 43 -8.94 10.23 -8.41
C GLY A 43 -9.15 10.57 -6.93
N TRP A 44 -9.13 9.56 -6.06
CA TRP A 44 -9.22 9.75 -4.62
C TRP A 44 -7.83 9.95 -4.05
N ALA A 45 -7.64 11.01 -3.25
CA ALA A 45 -6.40 11.38 -2.60
C ALA A 45 -6.43 10.92 -1.13
N PRO A 46 -5.87 9.75 -0.81
CA PRO A 46 -5.72 9.29 0.57
C PRO A 46 -4.61 10.02 1.34
N ASP A 47 -4.83 10.17 2.65
CA ASP A 47 -3.85 10.69 3.59
C ASP A 47 -2.75 9.64 3.82
N SER A 48 -1.49 10.04 3.64
CA SER A 48 -0.31 9.18 3.79
C SER A 48 -0.23 8.53 5.18
N SER A 49 -0.60 9.27 6.23
CA SER A 49 -0.62 8.76 7.61
C SER A 49 -1.58 7.57 7.80
N SER A 50 -2.73 7.59 7.12
CA SER A 50 -3.73 6.52 7.21
C SER A 50 -3.31 5.28 6.39
N LEU A 51 -2.64 5.49 5.26
CA LEU A 51 -2.12 4.44 4.39
C LEU A 51 -0.96 3.64 4.98
N ALA A 52 -0.13 4.26 5.83
CA ALA A 52 1.00 3.59 6.47
C ALA A 52 0.57 2.31 7.22
N SER A 53 -0.67 2.30 7.76
CA SER A 53 -1.25 1.15 8.45
C SER A 53 -1.58 -0.04 7.55
N LEU A 54 -1.68 0.17 6.24
CA LEU A 54 -1.96 -0.83 5.21
C LEU A 54 -0.69 -1.40 4.57
N VAL A 55 0.46 -0.75 4.71
CA VAL A 55 1.74 -1.21 4.14
C VAL A 55 2.09 -2.65 4.53
N PRO A 56 1.88 -3.12 5.78
CA PRO A 56 2.11 -4.52 6.13
C PRO A 56 1.17 -5.50 5.40
N ALA A 57 -0.02 -5.07 5.00
CA ALA A 57 -0.97 -5.88 4.23
C ALA A 57 -0.66 -5.85 2.71
N ILE A 58 0.12 -4.88 2.24
CA ILE A 58 0.63 -4.84 0.85
C ILE A 58 1.62 -5.98 0.62
N SER A 59 2.46 -6.26 1.62
CA SER A 59 3.48 -7.31 1.53
C SER A 59 2.92 -8.73 1.70
N THR A 60 1.62 -8.88 1.97
CA THR A 60 0.95 -10.19 2.01
C THR A 60 0.42 -10.59 0.64
N GLY A 61 1.02 -11.64 0.07
CA GLY A 61 0.68 -12.18 -1.25
C GLY A 61 1.41 -11.48 -2.41
N ARG A 62 1.25 -12.03 -3.61
CA ARG A 62 1.96 -11.56 -4.82
C ARG A 62 1.38 -10.26 -5.39
N ASP A 63 0.11 -10.00 -5.06
CA ASP A 63 -0.77 -8.97 -5.60
C ASP A 63 -1.26 -7.97 -4.54
N GLY A 64 -0.70 -8.00 -3.33
CA GLY A 64 -1.19 -7.23 -2.19
C GLY A 64 -1.28 -5.72 -2.44
N PHE A 65 -0.32 -5.16 -3.18
CA PHE A 65 -0.36 -3.76 -3.60
C PHE A 65 -1.61 -3.45 -4.44
N GLN A 66 -1.81 -4.15 -5.55
CA GLN A 66 -2.93 -3.92 -6.46
C GLN A 66 -4.28 -4.25 -5.81
N ARG A 67 -4.33 -5.28 -4.97
CA ARG A 67 -5.52 -5.64 -4.18
C ARG A 67 -5.94 -4.49 -3.27
N ILE A 68 -4.99 -3.91 -2.52
CA ILE A 68 -5.27 -2.80 -1.60
C ILE A 68 -5.65 -1.54 -2.37
N THR A 69 -4.98 -1.21 -3.47
CA THR A 69 -5.36 -0.05 -4.31
C THR A 69 -6.82 -0.15 -4.77
N LYS A 70 -7.20 -1.32 -5.30
CA LYS A 70 -8.59 -1.58 -5.73
C LYS A 70 -9.59 -1.52 -4.58
N ALA A 71 -9.24 -2.08 -3.42
CA ALA A 71 -10.10 -2.07 -2.24
C ALA A 71 -10.35 -0.64 -1.74
N ILE A 72 -9.30 0.19 -1.67
CA ILE A 72 -9.40 1.61 -1.35
C ILE A 72 -10.31 2.33 -2.35
N CYS A 73 -10.07 2.14 -3.65
CA CYS A 73 -10.87 2.80 -4.67
C CYS A 73 -12.34 2.36 -4.66
N ALA A 74 -12.63 1.08 -4.40
CA ALA A 74 -13.98 0.58 -4.28
C ALA A 74 -14.69 1.17 -3.05
N ALA A 75 -14.00 1.21 -1.90
CA ALA A 75 -14.51 1.79 -0.68
C ALA A 75 -14.75 3.31 -0.82
N ALA A 76 -13.82 4.04 -1.42
CA ALA A 76 -13.95 5.48 -1.68
C ALA A 76 -15.13 5.81 -2.61
N LYS A 77 -15.35 5.01 -3.66
CA LYS A 77 -16.50 5.17 -4.58
C LYS A 77 -17.83 4.78 -3.95
N SER A 78 -17.80 3.86 -2.99
CA SER A 78 -19.00 3.39 -2.27
C SER A 78 -19.31 4.24 -1.03
N ALA A 79 -18.37 5.09 -0.62
CA ALA A 79 -18.54 5.98 0.51
C ALA A 79 -19.62 7.04 0.20
N PRO A 80 -20.35 7.50 1.23
CA PRO A 80 -21.29 8.59 1.08
C PRO A 80 -20.60 9.79 0.43
N ALA A 81 -21.28 10.43 -0.52
CA ALA A 81 -20.80 11.68 -1.09
C ALA A 81 -20.55 12.68 0.06
N PRO A 82 -19.38 13.33 0.09
CA PRO A 82 -19.10 14.30 1.13
C PRO A 82 -20.11 15.45 1.11
N THR A 83 -20.37 16.04 2.27
CA THR A 83 -21.30 17.17 2.42
C THR A 83 -20.83 18.39 1.60
N SER A 84 -19.51 18.56 1.44
CA SER A 84 -18.91 19.60 0.60
C SER A 84 -17.81 18.99 -0.31
N PRO A 85 -17.63 19.51 -1.54
CA PRO A 85 -16.48 19.17 -2.36
C PRO A 85 -15.16 19.39 -1.60
N GLY A 86 -14.22 18.45 -1.72
CA GLY A 86 -12.94 18.54 -1.02
C GLY A 86 -12.96 18.15 0.47
N ASP A 87 -14.12 17.77 1.04
CA ASP A 87 -14.18 17.22 2.39
C ASP A 87 -13.55 15.83 2.44
N HIS A 88 -12.96 15.52 3.60
CA HIS A 88 -12.37 14.21 3.83
C HIS A 88 -13.44 13.20 4.20
N VAL A 89 -13.32 12.02 3.62
CA VAL A 89 -14.10 10.83 3.90
C VAL A 89 -13.17 9.79 4.50
N THR A 90 -13.64 9.09 5.52
CA THR A 90 -12.94 7.94 6.09
C THR A 90 -13.63 6.67 5.61
N VAL A 91 -12.85 5.77 5.01
CA VAL A 91 -13.31 4.47 4.53
C VAL A 91 -12.59 3.34 5.25
N GLU A 92 -13.22 2.18 5.38
CA GLU A 92 -12.57 1.01 5.95
C GLU A 92 -12.08 0.05 4.87
N VAL A 93 -10.81 -0.35 4.98
CA VAL A 93 -10.15 -1.27 4.06
C VAL A 93 -9.32 -2.25 4.88
N GLU A 94 -9.54 -3.56 4.73
CA GLU A 94 -8.77 -4.59 5.44
C GLU A 94 -8.76 -4.38 6.98
N GLY A 95 -9.85 -3.86 7.54
CA GLY A 95 -9.97 -3.53 8.97
C GLY A 95 -9.13 -2.33 9.43
N LYS A 96 -8.68 -1.48 8.50
CA LYS A 96 -7.99 -0.22 8.75
C LYS A 96 -8.81 0.95 8.23
N SER A 97 -8.84 2.04 8.99
CA SER A 97 -9.47 3.28 8.56
C SER A 97 -8.51 4.08 7.68
N VAL A 98 -8.91 4.34 6.44
CA VAL A 98 -8.18 5.18 5.48
C VAL A 98 -8.95 6.48 5.31
N ARG A 99 -8.29 7.60 5.55
CA ARG A 99 -8.86 8.93 5.35
C ARG A 99 -8.37 9.48 4.02
N GLY A 100 -9.22 10.19 3.30
CA GLY A 100 -8.86 10.82 2.03
C GLY A 100 -10.01 11.63 1.46
N ARG A 101 -9.83 12.20 0.27
CA ARG A 101 -10.86 13.00 -0.40
C ARG A 101 -10.75 12.93 -1.91
N PHE A 102 -11.82 13.23 -2.62
CA PHE A 102 -11.73 13.51 -4.04
C PHE A 102 -11.19 14.93 -4.24
N LEU A 103 -10.17 15.07 -5.09
CA LEU A 103 -9.61 16.38 -5.40
C LEU A 103 -10.56 17.17 -6.31
N GLU A 104 -10.58 18.49 -6.13
CA GLU A 104 -11.33 19.36 -7.02
C GLU A 104 -10.72 19.41 -8.43
N PRO A 105 -11.50 19.68 -9.48
CA PRO A 105 -10.96 19.84 -10.83
C PRO A 105 -9.85 20.90 -10.88
N GLY A 106 -8.62 20.48 -11.22
CA GLY A 106 -7.44 21.34 -11.28
C GLY A 106 -6.58 21.35 -10.00
N GLU A 107 -7.06 20.74 -8.91
CA GLU A 107 -6.26 20.49 -7.72
C GLU A 107 -5.30 19.30 -7.96
N LYS A 108 -4.04 19.48 -7.56
CA LYS A 108 -3.01 18.44 -7.67
C LYS A 108 -2.84 17.73 -6.34
N LEU A 109 -2.50 16.44 -6.40
CA LEU A 109 -2.11 15.69 -5.21
C LEU A 109 -0.86 16.32 -4.61
N SER A 110 -1.02 17.02 -3.49
CA SER A 110 0.08 17.63 -2.75
C SER A 110 1.04 16.53 -2.28
N GLN A 111 2.33 16.68 -2.59
CA GLN A 111 3.36 15.81 -2.03
C GLN A 111 3.62 16.21 -0.58
N GLY A 112 2.75 15.74 0.32
CA GLY A 112 3.04 15.68 1.75
C GLY A 112 4.02 14.57 2.05
#